data_AF-A0A645A8W2-F1
#
_entry.id   AF-A0A645A8W2-F1
#
_cell.length_a   1.000
_cell.length_b   1.000
_cell.length_c   1.000
_cell.angle_alpha   90.00
_cell.angle_beta   90.00
_cell.angle_gamma   90.00
#
_symmetry.space_group_name_H-M   'P 1'
#
loop_
_entity.id
_entity.type
_entity.pdbx_description
1 polymer ?
#
loop_
_entity_poly.entity_id
_entity_poly.type
_entity_poly.pdbx_seq_one_letter_code
_entity_poly.pdbx_strand_id
1 'polypeptide(L)'
;MSGTLQKISGNAEAVKNFASYVSSITIGGTCQGSSITISGSTINVPNRVTSPATVIAMPDFSADVKSEAAAAGTYYTSSKLYNGGTINVDSSIYVDGGSLTIAGSSFSGQGCMVATGNIQLNGSLIRSSSSSSVCLYSKNGDIQFNTSGLQVDGIVYAPNGFIQINASDITINGRIIAKKVQINGSNVKITSSTGDLACLPGTSVVLVE
;
A
#
# COMPACT_ATOMS: atom_id res chain seq x y z
N MET A 1 -10.14 -0.15 -11.11
CA MET A 1 -9.17 -1.24 -11.35
C MET A 1 -9.36 -1.75 -12.78
N SER A 2 -8.29 -2.17 -13.44
CA SER A 2 -8.33 -2.74 -14.80
C SER A 2 -7.28 -3.84 -14.97
N GLY A 3 -7.51 -4.77 -15.90
CA GLY A 3 -6.62 -5.93 -16.16
C GLY A 3 -7.39 -7.23 -16.39
N THR A 4 -6.76 -8.38 -16.17
CA THR A 4 -7.39 -9.70 -16.44
C THR A 4 -8.02 -10.31 -15.19
N LEU A 5 -7.22 -10.71 -14.20
CA LEU A 5 -7.64 -11.41 -12.99
C LEU A 5 -7.34 -10.57 -11.75
N GLN A 6 -8.34 -10.35 -10.90
CA GLN A 6 -8.17 -9.63 -9.64
C GLN A 6 -8.87 -10.33 -8.48
N LYS A 7 -8.14 -10.54 -7.38
CA LYS A 7 -8.63 -11.18 -6.16
C LYS A 7 -8.28 -10.34 -4.94
N ILE A 8 -9.30 -9.96 -4.18
CA ILE A 8 -9.19 -9.31 -2.86
C ILE A 8 -9.83 -10.27 -1.85
N SER A 9 -9.08 -10.75 -0.86
CA SER A 9 -9.65 -11.66 0.14
C SER A 9 -10.50 -10.92 1.18
N GLY A 10 -10.19 -9.65 1.46
CA GLY A 10 -10.89 -8.80 2.41
C GLY A 10 -11.89 -7.84 1.75
N ASN A 11 -12.11 -6.70 2.39
CA ASN A 11 -13.01 -5.65 1.94
C ASN A 11 -12.37 -4.79 0.83
N ALA A 12 -13.23 -4.16 0.03
CA ALA A 12 -12.87 -3.14 -0.95
C ALA A 12 -13.83 -1.96 -0.78
N GLU A 13 -13.40 -0.95 -0.03
CA GLU A 13 -14.27 0.13 0.43
C GLU A 13 -13.85 1.47 -0.13
N ALA A 14 -14.83 2.23 -0.60
CA ALA A 14 -14.67 3.57 -1.10
C ALA A 14 -15.79 4.47 -0.58
N VAL A 15 -15.50 5.74 -0.35
CA VAL A 15 -16.55 6.72 -0.02
C VAL A 15 -17.37 7.02 -1.29
N LYS A 16 -16.71 7.29 -2.41
CA LYS A 16 -17.36 7.67 -3.68
C LYS A 16 -17.64 6.48 -4.57
N ASN A 17 -16.65 6.06 -5.34
CA ASN A 17 -16.86 5.11 -6.43
C ASN A 17 -15.87 3.95 -6.33
N PHE A 18 -16.41 2.72 -6.40
CA PHE A 18 -15.64 1.53 -6.72
C PHE A 18 -15.91 1.18 -8.19
N ALA A 19 -14.85 1.14 -9.00
CA ALA A 19 -14.96 0.78 -10.42
C ALA A 19 -13.93 -0.29 -10.79
N SER A 20 -14.36 -1.36 -11.47
CA SER A 20 -13.51 -2.43 -11.96
C SER A 20 -13.90 -2.89 -13.37
N TYR A 21 -12.92 -2.93 -14.28
CA TYR A 21 -13.07 -3.34 -15.68
C TYR A 21 -12.05 -4.45 -15.98
N VAL A 22 -12.44 -5.70 -15.74
CA VAL A 22 -11.52 -6.84 -15.75
C VAL A 22 -12.15 -8.08 -16.37
N SER A 23 -11.37 -9.08 -16.78
CA SER A 23 -11.94 -10.36 -17.23
C SER A 23 -12.58 -11.14 -16.07
N SER A 24 -11.92 -11.15 -14.91
CA SER A 24 -12.36 -11.88 -13.72
C SER A 24 -12.05 -11.09 -12.44
N ILE A 25 -13.04 -10.95 -11.56
CA ILE A 25 -12.86 -10.36 -10.23
C ILE A 25 -13.46 -11.25 -9.14
N THR A 26 -12.74 -11.35 -8.02
CA THR A 26 -13.25 -11.90 -6.77
C THR A 26 -12.97 -10.93 -5.62
N ILE A 27 -14.00 -10.59 -4.86
CA ILE A 27 -13.86 -9.87 -3.58
C ILE A 27 -14.55 -10.74 -2.52
N GLY A 28 -13.76 -11.24 -1.57
CA GLY A 28 -14.25 -12.15 -0.52
C GLY A 28 -15.04 -11.43 0.57
N GLY A 29 -14.65 -10.21 0.90
CA GLY A 29 -15.34 -9.37 1.89
C GLY A 29 -16.40 -8.45 1.26
N THR A 30 -16.66 -7.32 1.91
CA THR A 30 -17.59 -6.30 1.45
C THR A 30 -16.98 -5.45 0.34
N CYS A 31 -17.70 -5.26 -0.76
CA CYS A 31 -17.42 -4.23 -1.75
C CYS A 31 -18.39 -3.06 -1.52
N GLN A 32 -17.89 -1.92 -1.06
CA GLN A 32 -18.70 -0.77 -0.69
C GLN A 32 -18.30 0.50 -1.44
N GLY A 33 -19.30 1.28 -1.87
CA GLY A 33 -19.12 2.61 -2.43
C GLY A 33 -20.44 3.28 -2.76
N SER A 34 -20.50 4.61 -2.76
CA SER A 34 -21.69 5.35 -3.22
C SER A 34 -22.13 4.91 -4.63
N SER A 35 -21.17 4.54 -5.47
CA SER A 35 -21.42 3.80 -6.71
C SER A 35 -20.46 2.62 -6.87
N ILE A 36 -20.97 1.52 -7.41
CA ILE A 36 -20.21 0.32 -7.72
C ILE A 36 -20.42 0.00 -9.21
N THR A 37 -19.34 -0.04 -9.97
CA THR A 37 -19.35 -0.44 -11.38
C THR A 37 -18.36 -1.58 -11.58
N ILE A 38 -18.84 -2.74 -12.01
CA ILE A 38 -18.00 -3.91 -12.25
C ILE A 38 -18.38 -4.49 -13.61
N SER A 39 -17.40 -4.57 -14.52
CA SER A 39 -17.56 -5.18 -15.83
C SER A 39 -16.52 -6.28 -16.00
N GLY A 40 -16.97 -7.47 -16.40
CA GLY A 40 -16.14 -8.63 -16.61
C GLY A 40 -16.92 -9.89 -16.94
N SER A 41 -16.21 -10.92 -17.41
CA SER A 41 -16.80 -12.21 -17.77
C SER A 41 -17.12 -13.06 -16.53
N THR A 42 -16.25 -13.01 -15.52
CA THR A 42 -16.42 -13.76 -14.27
C THR A 42 -16.41 -12.81 -13.09
N ILE A 43 -17.55 -12.65 -12.41
CA ILE A 43 -17.69 -11.69 -11.30
C ILE A 43 -18.16 -12.44 -10.05
N ASN A 44 -17.29 -12.58 -9.06
CA ASN A 44 -17.59 -13.14 -7.74
C ASN A 44 -17.44 -12.07 -6.65
N VAL A 45 -18.47 -11.25 -6.48
CA VAL A 45 -18.52 -10.18 -5.47
C VAL A 45 -19.90 -10.23 -4.82
N PRO A 46 -20.10 -11.15 -3.84
CA PRO A 46 -21.42 -11.46 -3.30
C PRO A 46 -21.97 -10.32 -2.41
N ASN A 47 -21.08 -9.62 -1.69
CA ASN A 47 -21.47 -8.57 -0.73
C ASN A 47 -21.21 -7.19 -1.34
N ARG A 48 -22.24 -6.59 -1.95
CA ARG A 48 -22.15 -5.24 -2.54
C ARG A 48 -23.01 -4.27 -1.76
N VAL A 49 -22.42 -3.17 -1.33
CA VAL A 49 -23.09 -2.11 -0.57
C VAL A 49 -22.98 -0.81 -1.36
N THR A 50 -24.05 -0.41 -2.03
CA THR A 50 -24.13 0.84 -2.82
C THR A 50 -24.49 2.02 -1.92
N SER A 51 -23.66 2.27 -0.92
CA SER A 51 -23.72 3.44 -0.06
C SER A 51 -22.28 3.86 0.28
N PRO A 52 -22.01 5.15 0.56
CA PRO A 52 -20.68 5.57 0.94
C PRO A 52 -20.19 4.77 2.15
N ALA A 53 -18.96 4.24 2.07
CA ALA A 53 -18.27 3.76 3.26
C ALA A 53 -18.10 4.92 4.26
N THR A 54 -18.03 4.58 5.55
CA THR A 54 -17.79 5.57 6.60
C THR A 54 -16.49 6.29 6.32
N VAL A 55 -16.51 7.62 6.43
CA VAL A 55 -15.27 8.41 6.35
C VAL A 55 -14.52 8.21 7.66
N ILE A 56 -13.46 7.41 7.61
CA ILE A 56 -12.55 7.20 8.72
C ILE A 56 -11.40 8.19 8.59
N ALA A 57 -11.04 8.84 9.70
CA ALA A 57 -9.87 9.71 9.75
C ALA A 57 -8.61 8.87 9.52
N MET A 58 -7.79 9.26 8.56
CA MET A 58 -6.53 8.60 8.26
C MET A 58 -5.45 9.12 9.22
N PRO A 59 -4.92 8.29 10.15
CA PRO A 59 -4.02 8.76 11.20
C PRO A 59 -2.67 9.25 10.65
N ASP A 60 -2.18 10.39 11.14
CA ASP A 60 -0.81 10.85 10.90
C ASP A 60 0.09 10.37 12.04
N PHE A 61 0.82 9.29 11.79
CA PHE A 61 1.85 8.75 12.69
C PHE A 61 3.27 9.09 12.22
N SER A 62 3.43 10.04 11.29
CA SER A 62 4.73 10.38 10.71
C SER A 62 5.70 11.01 11.72
N ALA A 63 5.18 11.67 12.76
CA ALA A 63 6.01 12.27 13.80
C ALA A 63 6.74 11.20 14.63
N ASP A 64 6.05 10.09 14.97
CA ASP A 64 6.65 8.97 15.71
C ASP A 64 7.75 8.31 14.88
N VAL A 65 7.47 8.05 13.60
CA VAL A 65 8.47 7.49 12.67
C VAL A 65 9.67 8.43 12.49
N LYS A 66 9.44 9.74 12.44
CA LYS A 66 10.53 10.73 12.36
C LYS A 66 11.43 10.66 13.58
N SER A 67 10.86 10.53 14.78
CA SER A 67 11.61 10.42 16.03
C SER A 67 12.44 9.13 16.06
N GLU A 68 11.85 8.00 15.68
CA GLU A 68 12.55 6.70 15.60
C GLU A 68 13.72 6.74 14.60
N ALA A 69 13.46 7.22 13.38
CA ALA A 69 14.47 7.32 12.33
C ALA A 69 15.59 8.31 12.69
N ALA A 70 15.28 9.41 13.38
CA ALA A 70 16.29 10.35 13.85
C ALA A 70 17.22 9.72 14.91
N ALA A 71 16.65 8.95 15.86
CA ALA A 71 17.43 8.25 16.88
C ALA A 71 18.34 7.16 16.29
N ALA A 72 17.93 6.54 15.18
CA ALA A 72 18.68 5.48 14.52
C ALA A 72 19.60 5.95 13.36
N GLY A 73 19.58 7.24 13.01
CA GLY A 73 20.39 7.78 11.91
C GLY A 73 19.86 7.47 10.50
N THR A 74 18.58 7.12 10.37
CA THR A 74 17.86 6.85 9.11
C THR A 74 16.91 8.00 8.71
N TYR A 75 17.13 9.18 9.28
CA TYR A 75 16.47 10.44 8.92
C TYR A 75 17.27 11.19 7.84
N TYR A 76 16.61 11.52 6.73
CA TYR A 76 17.17 12.22 5.58
C TYR A 76 16.40 13.51 5.31
N THR A 77 17.10 14.61 5.02
CA THR A 77 16.51 15.94 4.71
C THR A 77 16.42 16.25 3.22
N SER A 78 16.70 15.25 2.39
CA SER A 78 16.63 15.33 0.93
C SER A 78 16.22 13.96 0.38
N SER A 79 15.86 13.92 -0.90
CA SER A 79 15.40 12.69 -1.55
C SER A 79 16.38 11.52 -1.37
N LYS A 80 15.84 10.33 -1.14
CA LYS A 80 16.62 9.11 -0.92
C LYS A 80 16.34 8.09 -2.02
N LEU A 81 17.42 7.53 -2.58
CA LEU A 81 17.37 6.41 -3.50
C LEU A 81 17.96 5.17 -2.82
N TYR A 82 17.20 4.08 -2.81
CA TYR A 82 17.71 2.74 -2.62
C TYR A 82 17.79 2.06 -3.98
N ASN A 83 18.97 1.60 -4.36
CA ASN A 83 19.21 0.96 -5.65
C ASN A 83 19.97 -0.36 -5.42
N GLY A 84 19.29 -1.49 -5.51
CA GLY A 84 19.85 -2.79 -5.14
C GLY A 84 19.78 -3.09 -3.64
N GLY A 85 20.22 -4.30 -3.27
CA GLY A 85 20.47 -4.71 -1.89
C GLY A 85 19.23 -4.91 -1.02
N THR A 86 19.47 -5.17 0.27
CA THR A 86 18.42 -5.31 1.29
C THR A 86 18.35 -4.06 2.16
N ILE A 87 17.15 -3.50 2.29
CA ILE A 87 16.85 -2.35 3.14
C ILE A 87 16.42 -2.87 4.52
N ASN A 88 17.13 -2.51 5.58
CA ASN A 88 16.68 -2.79 6.94
C ASN A 88 15.69 -1.69 7.40
N VAL A 89 14.48 -2.10 7.80
CA VAL A 89 13.41 -1.19 8.26
C VAL A 89 13.11 -1.29 9.76
N ASP A 90 13.87 -2.06 10.56
CA ASP A 90 13.65 -2.19 12.02
C ASP A 90 13.82 -0.87 12.80
N SER A 91 14.44 0.13 12.19
CA SER A 91 14.62 1.47 12.76
C SER A 91 13.81 2.54 12.01
N SER A 92 12.91 2.09 11.14
CA SER A 92 12.20 2.90 10.17
C SER A 92 13.13 3.81 9.34
N ILE A 93 12.59 4.45 8.31
CA ILE A 93 13.30 5.39 7.44
C ILE A 93 12.41 6.60 7.26
N TYR A 94 12.97 7.79 7.38
CA TYR A 94 12.22 9.04 7.21
C TYR A 94 12.93 9.98 6.24
N VAL A 95 12.22 10.41 5.20
CA VAL A 95 12.69 11.37 4.20
C VAL A 95 11.86 12.65 4.32
N ASP A 96 12.44 13.67 4.94
CA ASP A 96 11.87 15.02 5.10
C ASP A 96 12.27 15.93 3.95
N GLY A 97 11.34 16.72 3.41
CA GLY A 97 11.55 17.63 2.28
C GLY A 97 11.84 16.95 0.93
N GLY A 98 11.73 15.62 0.82
CA GLY A 98 12.13 14.87 -0.37
C GLY A 98 11.19 13.73 -0.75
N SER A 99 11.57 13.02 -1.81
CA SER A 99 10.91 11.80 -2.28
C SER A 99 11.77 10.57 -2.01
N LEU A 100 11.13 9.41 -1.89
CA LEU A 100 11.80 8.12 -1.73
C LEU A 100 11.67 7.32 -3.03
N THR A 101 12.79 6.88 -3.59
CA THR A 101 12.81 5.96 -4.72
C THR A 101 13.44 4.65 -4.29
N ILE A 102 12.79 3.55 -4.62
CA ILE A 102 13.27 2.19 -4.37
C ILE A 102 13.35 1.47 -5.72
N ALA A 103 14.56 1.05 -6.09
CA ALA A 103 14.85 0.40 -7.36
C ALA A 103 15.59 -0.92 -7.10
N GLY A 104 14.97 -2.05 -7.45
CA GLY A 104 15.61 -3.37 -7.38
C GLY A 104 16.09 -3.79 -6.00
N SER A 105 15.31 -3.56 -4.93
CA SER A 105 15.71 -3.84 -3.55
C SER A 105 14.82 -4.91 -2.89
N SER A 106 15.35 -5.59 -1.87
CA SER A 106 14.55 -6.34 -0.89
C SER A 106 14.47 -5.57 0.42
N PHE A 107 13.62 -5.98 1.36
CA PHE A 107 13.59 -5.40 2.70
C PHE A 107 13.58 -6.47 3.79
N SER A 108 14.13 -6.14 4.95
CA SER A 108 14.11 -6.95 6.16
C SER A 108 13.63 -6.14 7.35
N GLY A 109 12.99 -6.80 8.30
CA GLY A 109 12.56 -6.18 9.55
C GLY A 109 11.12 -5.71 9.53
N GLN A 110 10.72 -5.01 10.58
CA GLN A 110 9.38 -4.47 10.77
C GLN A 110 9.45 -2.98 11.04
N GLY A 111 8.96 -2.17 10.10
CA GLY A 111 8.91 -0.73 10.32
C GLY A 111 8.42 0.07 9.12
N CYS A 112 8.53 1.39 9.23
CA CYS A 112 7.98 2.34 8.28
C CYS A 112 9.05 2.95 7.38
N MET A 113 8.71 3.17 6.10
CA MET A 113 9.47 4.03 5.19
C MET A 113 8.60 5.22 4.83
N VAL A 114 8.87 6.37 5.44
CA VAL A 114 8.09 7.59 5.28
C VAL A 114 8.81 8.57 4.38
N ALA A 115 8.08 9.17 3.44
CA ALA A 115 8.52 10.34 2.70
C ALA A 115 7.48 11.46 2.81
N THR A 116 7.93 12.70 3.01
CA THR A 116 7.02 13.85 2.95
C THR A 116 6.51 14.10 1.54
N GLY A 117 7.32 13.78 0.52
CA GLY A 117 6.97 13.79 -0.89
C GLY A 117 6.56 12.40 -1.41
N ASN A 118 6.79 12.17 -2.70
CA ASN A 118 6.33 10.95 -3.38
C ASN A 118 7.17 9.72 -2.99
N ILE A 119 6.58 8.53 -3.15
CA ILE A 119 7.30 7.26 -3.13
C ILE A 119 7.19 6.61 -4.51
N GLN A 120 8.33 6.22 -5.08
CA GLN A 120 8.40 5.53 -6.36
C GLN A 120 9.08 4.17 -6.19
N LEU A 121 8.41 3.13 -6.68
CA LEU A 121 8.93 1.76 -6.72
C LEU A 121 9.16 1.34 -8.17
N ASN A 122 10.44 1.32 -8.55
CA ASN A 122 10.96 1.03 -9.88
C ASN A 122 11.70 -0.32 -9.86
N GLY A 123 11.00 -1.37 -9.44
CA GLY A 123 11.54 -2.71 -9.27
C GLY A 123 10.65 -3.54 -8.35
N SER A 124 11.17 -4.64 -7.81
CA SER A 124 10.46 -5.39 -6.76
C SER A 124 10.81 -4.84 -5.36
N LEU A 125 9.95 -5.08 -4.36
CA LEU A 125 10.22 -4.84 -2.93
C LEU A 125 9.91 -6.13 -2.16
N ILE A 126 10.79 -7.10 -2.31
CA ILE A 126 10.56 -8.46 -1.82
C ILE A 126 10.97 -8.56 -0.36
N ARG A 127 10.18 -9.21 0.49
CA ARG A 127 10.59 -9.51 1.87
C ARG A 127 11.79 -10.45 1.89
N SER A 128 12.75 -10.19 2.76
CA SER A 128 13.91 -11.07 3.00
C SER A 128 13.60 -12.21 3.97
N SER A 129 12.51 -12.12 4.75
CA SER A 129 12.03 -13.19 5.64
C SER A 129 10.50 -13.17 5.76
N SER A 130 9.90 -14.28 6.21
CA SER A 130 8.44 -14.37 6.43
C SER A 130 7.92 -13.47 7.55
N SER A 131 8.79 -12.98 8.43
CA SER A 131 8.45 -12.07 9.53
C SER A 131 8.59 -10.59 9.17
N SER A 132 9.10 -10.26 7.98
CA SER A 132 9.30 -8.87 7.58
C SER A 132 8.00 -8.23 7.11
N SER A 133 7.75 -6.99 7.53
CA SER A 133 6.59 -6.18 7.12
C SER A 133 7.02 -4.73 6.98
N VAL A 134 6.56 -4.03 5.94
CA VAL A 134 6.92 -2.63 5.69
C VAL A 134 5.68 -1.76 5.48
N CYS A 135 5.67 -0.57 6.10
CA CYS A 135 4.71 0.48 5.77
C CYS A 135 5.37 1.49 4.81
N LEU A 136 4.91 1.56 3.57
CA LEU A 136 5.27 2.62 2.64
C LEU A 136 4.32 3.80 2.83
N TYR A 137 4.82 4.90 3.41
CA TYR A 137 3.98 6.03 3.78
C TYR A 137 4.42 7.33 3.08
N SER A 138 3.63 7.77 2.09
CA SER A 138 3.76 9.13 1.55
C SER A 138 2.83 10.09 2.29
N LYS A 139 3.42 11.05 3.02
CA LYS A 139 2.66 11.97 3.88
C LYS A 139 1.75 12.90 3.08
N ASN A 140 2.32 13.56 2.07
CA ASN A 140 1.63 14.58 1.27
C ASN A 140 1.66 14.28 -0.24
N GLY A 141 2.39 13.26 -0.66
CA GLY A 141 2.58 12.90 -2.06
C GLY A 141 1.81 11.65 -2.47
N ASP A 142 2.20 11.15 -3.63
CA ASP A 142 1.65 9.95 -4.26
C ASP A 142 2.61 8.76 -4.08
N ILE A 143 2.06 7.55 -4.24
CA ILE A 143 2.86 6.32 -4.33
C ILE A 143 2.63 5.69 -5.69
N GLN A 144 3.71 5.45 -6.42
CA GLN A 144 3.67 4.87 -7.76
C GLN A 144 4.50 3.60 -7.82
N PHE A 145 3.90 2.52 -8.33
CA PHE A 145 4.58 1.26 -8.62
C PHE A 145 4.59 1.06 -10.14
N ASN A 146 5.76 1.08 -10.75
CA ASN A 146 5.95 0.89 -12.19
C ASN A 146 6.92 -0.28 -12.39
N THR A 147 6.40 -1.50 -12.34
CA THR A 147 7.26 -2.70 -12.30
C THR A 147 6.56 -3.94 -12.87
N SER A 148 7.32 -4.97 -13.21
CA SER A 148 6.80 -6.30 -13.52
C SER A 148 7.02 -7.21 -12.30
N GLY A 149 5.97 -7.85 -11.79
CA GLY A 149 6.06 -8.66 -10.57
C GLY A 149 6.19 -7.80 -9.32
N LEU A 150 5.06 -7.27 -8.85
CA LEU A 150 5.00 -6.51 -7.61
C LEU A 150 4.73 -7.46 -6.44
N GLN A 151 5.63 -7.50 -5.46
CA GLN A 151 5.35 -8.06 -4.16
C GLN A 151 5.52 -6.99 -3.09
N VAL A 152 4.53 -6.86 -2.19
CA VAL A 152 4.61 -6.02 -0.98
C VAL A 152 4.01 -6.81 0.17
N ASP A 153 4.70 -6.83 1.31
CA ASP A 153 4.20 -7.41 2.54
C ASP A 153 4.15 -6.30 3.60
N GLY A 154 2.94 -5.92 4.02
CA GLY A 154 2.69 -4.77 4.89
C GLY A 154 1.70 -3.77 4.29
N ILE A 155 1.94 -2.47 4.53
CA ILE A 155 0.95 -1.42 4.29
C ILE A 155 1.45 -0.44 3.23
N VAL A 156 0.59 -0.07 2.28
CA VAL A 156 0.83 1.04 1.36
C VAL A 156 -0.13 2.18 1.71
N TYR A 157 0.41 3.31 2.17
CA TYR A 157 -0.34 4.38 2.81
C TYR A 157 -0.04 5.75 2.19
N ALA A 158 -1.05 6.38 1.58
CA ALA A 158 -0.96 7.72 1.03
C ALA A 158 -2.23 8.52 1.40
N PRO A 159 -2.38 8.95 2.66
CA PRO A 159 -3.64 9.47 3.18
C PRO A 159 -4.15 10.71 2.42
N ASN A 160 -3.23 11.53 1.92
CA ASN A 160 -3.56 12.74 1.15
C ASN A 160 -3.42 12.54 -0.36
N GLY A 161 -2.90 11.39 -0.79
CA GLY A 161 -2.39 11.18 -2.14
C GLY A 161 -3.07 10.07 -2.92
N PHE A 162 -2.49 9.81 -4.08
CA PHE A 162 -2.90 8.81 -5.03
C PHE A 162 -1.93 7.63 -5.01
N ILE A 163 -2.46 6.42 -4.83
CA ILE A 163 -1.70 5.19 -5.05
C ILE A 163 -2.01 4.68 -6.46
N GLN A 164 -0.99 4.64 -7.31
CA GLN A 164 -1.06 4.07 -8.65
C GLN A 164 -0.17 2.83 -8.76
N ILE A 165 -0.77 1.70 -9.11
CA ILE A 165 -0.07 0.45 -9.37
C ILE A 165 -0.20 0.11 -10.86
N ASN A 166 0.92 0.15 -11.58
CA ASN A 166 1.05 -0.25 -12.98
C ASN A 166 1.98 -1.47 -13.05
N ALA A 167 1.43 -2.68 -12.97
CA ALA A 167 2.22 -3.92 -12.91
C ALA A 167 1.43 -5.16 -13.35
N SER A 168 2.14 -6.23 -13.74
CA SER A 168 1.59 -7.59 -13.79
C SER A 168 2.04 -8.38 -12.56
N ASP A 169 1.29 -9.42 -12.22
CA ASP A 169 1.64 -10.38 -11.17
C ASP A 169 1.83 -9.67 -9.82
N ILE A 170 0.76 -9.02 -9.38
CA ILE A 170 0.74 -8.19 -8.17
C ILE A 170 0.31 -9.05 -6.99
N THR A 171 1.17 -9.17 -5.99
CA THR A 171 0.86 -9.79 -4.69
C THR A 171 1.10 -8.79 -3.58
N ILE A 172 0.02 -8.38 -2.91
CA ILE A 172 0.09 -7.52 -1.73
C ILE A 172 -0.46 -8.32 -0.55
N ASN A 173 0.44 -8.75 0.33
CA ASN A 173 0.06 -9.36 1.60
C ASN A 173 -0.05 -8.24 2.64
N GLY A 174 -1.13 -7.48 2.52
CA GLY A 174 -1.50 -6.48 3.49
C GLY A 174 -2.55 -5.50 2.94
N ARG A 175 -2.33 -4.19 3.16
CA ARG A 175 -3.37 -3.16 3.00
C ARG A 175 -2.92 -2.03 2.08
N ILE A 176 -3.90 -1.44 1.38
CA ILE A 176 -3.71 -0.25 0.56
C ILE A 176 -4.73 0.79 1.02
N ILE A 177 -4.25 1.93 1.52
CA ILE A 177 -5.09 2.99 2.09
C ILE A 177 -4.63 4.33 1.54
N ALA A 178 -5.53 5.03 0.84
CA ALA A 178 -5.23 6.33 0.26
C ALA A 178 -6.50 7.12 -0.06
N LYS A 179 -6.33 8.41 -0.37
CA LYS A 179 -7.39 9.26 -0.90
C LYS A 179 -7.93 8.74 -2.23
N LYS A 180 -7.07 8.12 -3.04
CA LYS A 180 -7.43 7.44 -4.29
C LYS A 180 -6.52 6.24 -4.53
N VAL A 181 -7.09 5.15 -5.01
CA VAL A 181 -6.34 3.95 -5.45
C VAL A 181 -6.70 3.62 -6.89
N GLN A 182 -5.68 3.38 -7.73
CA GLN A 182 -5.83 2.85 -9.07
C GLN A 182 -4.86 1.68 -9.26
N ILE A 183 -5.41 0.54 -9.68
CA ILE A 183 -4.65 -0.65 -10.01
C ILE A 183 -4.92 -0.95 -11.48
N ASN A 184 -3.88 -0.75 -12.30
CA ASN A 184 -3.83 -1.10 -13.70
C ASN A 184 -2.90 -2.32 -13.81
N GLY A 185 -3.47 -3.52 -13.73
CA GLY A 185 -2.65 -4.71 -13.63
C GLY A 185 -3.39 -6.04 -13.73
N SER A 186 -2.66 -7.06 -14.16
CA SER A 186 -3.12 -8.42 -14.34
C SER A 186 -2.61 -9.31 -13.20
N ASN A 187 -3.36 -10.38 -12.88
CA ASN A 187 -3.03 -11.32 -11.79
C ASN A 187 -2.82 -10.62 -10.44
N VAL A 188 -3.78 -9.80 -10.04
CA VAL A 188 -3.76 -9.08 -8.76
C VAL A 188 -4.26 -9.98 -7.64
N LYS A 189 -3.49 -10.09 -6.56
CA LYS A 189 -3.86 -10.74 -5.31
C LYS A 189 -3.57 -9.78 -4.15
N ILE A 190 -4.62 -9.37 -3.43
CA ILE A 190 -4.51 -8.59 -2.20
C ILE A 190 -5.08 -9.40 -1.06
N THR A 191 -4.30 -9.56 0.01
CA THR A 191 -4.67 -10.35 1.18
C THR A 191 -4.22 -9.65 2.45
N SER A 192 -5.16 -9.14 3.24
CA SER A 192 -4.88 -8.57 4.55
C SER A 192 -4.77 -9.68 5.61
N SER A 193 -3.99 -9.42 6.66
CA SER A 193 -3.88 -10.30 7.84
C SER A 193 -3.37 -9.48 9.02
N THR A 194 -3.59 -9.88 10.26
CA THR A 194 -3.08 -9.11 11.42
C THR A 194 -1.56 -8.88 11.40
N GLY A 195 -0.78 -9.76 10.76
CA GLY A 195 0.66 -9.60 10.61
C GLY A 195 1.08 -8.40 9.73
N ASP A 196 0.19 -7.87 8.88
CA ASP A 196 0.49 -6.69 8.07
C ASP A 196 0.66 -5.41 8.91
N LEU A 197 0.03 -5.36 10.09
CA LEU A 197 0.11 -4.23 11.02
C LEU A 197 1.41 -4.18 11.82
N ALA A 198 2.24 -5.22 11.77
CA ALA A 198 3.48 -5.32 12.55
C ALA A 198 4.52 -4.23 12.20
N CYS A 199 4.37 -3.58 11.04
CA CYS A 199 5.23 -2.49 10.60
C CYS A 199 4.88 -1.11 11.17
N LEU A 200 3.74 -0.97 11.86
CA LEU A 200 3.29 0.30 12.40
C LEU A 200 4.02 0.66 13.71
N PRO A 201 4.31 1.95 13.96
CA PRO A 201 4.94 2.37 15.20
C PRO A 201 3.95 2.31 16.37
N GLY A 202 4.27 1.53 17.41
CA GLY A 202 3.57 1.53 18.70
C GLY A 202 2.07 1.13 18.71
N THR A 203 1.48 1.03 19.90
CA THR A 203 0.15 0.42 20.15
C THR A 203 -1.05 1.32 19.84
N SER A 204 -0.85 2.52 19.27
CA SER A 204 -1.92 3.52 19.10
C SER A 204 -2.39 3.71 17.66
N VAL A 205 -1.75 3.06 16.68
CA VAL A 205 -2.15 3.18 15.28
C VAL A 205 -3.14 2.07 14.94
N VAL A 206 -4.44 2.39 14.98
CA VAL A 206 -5.49 1.53 14.42
C VAL A 206 -5.83 2.04 13.03
N LEU A 207 -5.46 1.27 12.02
CA LEU A 207 -6.09 1.40 10.70
C LEU A 207 -7.44 0.69 10.82
N VAL A 208 -8.50 1.45 10.97
CA VAL A 208 -9.86 0.89 11.11
C VAL A 208 -10.21 0.21 9.79
N GLU A 209 -10.61 -1.05 9.89
CA GLU A 209 -11.04 -1.89 8.76
C GLU A 209 -12.43 -1.51 8.24
#